data_AF-A0A4Y6R296-F1
#
_entry.id   AF-A0A4Y6R296-F1
#
_cell.length_a   1.000
_cell.length_b   1.000
_cell.length_c   1.000
_cell.angle_alpha   90.00
_cell.angle_beta   90.00
_cell.angle_gamma   90.00
#
_symmetry.space_group_name_H-M   'P 1'
#
loop_
_entity.id
_entity.type
_entity.pdbx_description
1 polymer ?
#
loop_
_entity_poly.entity_id
_entity_poly.type
_entity_poly.pdbx_seq_one_letter_code
_entity_poly.pdbx_strand_id
1 'polypeptide(L)'
;MVPDNVVETASLTGAAVDAGKSPGKSAQAYAAALLDTQRQRPAGAPSADPRPVRSVGVIGAGLMASQLALVFAKQLGVPVLITDLSQAKVDGALGWIAGHLEKLVSRGQLSETAARDLGSLVRVTVDKREYRDCDVVIEAVFEELAVKRAVFAEIEPLLRTDALLLTNTSSLSVAAMGHGLAHPERLVGLHFFNPVAVLPLVEIISTENNDDVSVATACSLARLLGKTAVLVTDTPGFVVNRILTRLFCELLQVIDDGTDIELADHALDPLGLPMTPLTLLGFIGPAVQLHICETMHAAYPDRFYVSSSLAAIADARLRGYLAKSGTALPEAAALLPSADAGGSVPARDAEAIRARIFEALAEEVGLMLAEKVVAGPAEVDLCMLLGANFPQRLGGLTPLLDQSGASRRVWGRDFHPGSGFA
;
A
#
# COMPACT_ATOMS: atom_id res chain seq x y z
N MET A 1 19.98 -0.61 32.16
CA MET A 1 20.56 0.38 31.25
C MET A 1 19.86 0.23 29.93
N VAL A 2 18.95 1.14 29.60
CA VAL A 2 18.41 1.23 28.24
C VAL A 2 19.58 1.70 27.37
N PRO A 3 19.94 1.00 26.29
CA PRO A 3 21.01 1.49 25.43
C PRO A 3 20.61 2.85 24.84
N ASP A 4 21.57 3.77 24.71
CA ASP A 4 21.47 5.06 24.01
C ASP A 4 21.29 4.84 22.51
N ASN A 5 20.28 4.07 22.11
CA ASN A 5 19.97 3.79 20.71
C ASN A 5 19.22 5.00 20.14
N VAL A 6 19.97 6.09 19.95
CA VAL A 6 19.53 7.22 19.13
C VAL A 6 19.79 6.84 17.68
N VAL A 7 18.73 6.66 16.91
CA VAL A 7 18.86 6.61 15.46
C VAL A 7 18.90 8.05 14.98
N GLU A 8 20.10 8.55 14.67
CA GLU A 8 20.24 9.83 13.99
C GLU A 8 19.54 9.75 12.64
N THR A 9 18.46 10.51 12.48
CA THR A 9 17.84 10.73 11.18
C THR A 9 18.77 11.62 10.38
N ALA A 10 19.56 11.00 9.50
CA ALA A 10 20.41 11.78 8.61
C ALA A 10 19.56 12.54 7.59
N SER A 11 19.85 13.84 7.43
CA SER A 11 19.31 14.68 6.37
C SER A 11 19.36 13.94 5.03
N LEU A 12 18.30 14.07 4.22
CA LEU A 12 18.20 13.41 2.93
C LEU A 12 19.14 14.11 1.94
N THR A 13 20.43 13.81 2.04
CA THR A 13 21.48 14.29 1.14
C THR A 13 21.51 13.40 -0.11
N GLY A 14 20.96 13.95 -1.19
CA GLY A 14 20.86 13.34 -2.50
C GLY A 14 19.99 14.23 -3.36
N ALA A 15 20.41 14.53 -4.58
CA ALA A 15 19.53 15.20 -5.51
C ALA A 15 18.30 14.31 -5.72
N ALA A 16 17.09 14.87 -5.70
CA ALA A 16 15.96 14.18 -6.29
C ALA A 16 16.36 13.83 -7.71
N VAL A 17 16.30 12.55 -8.09
CA VAL A 17 16.59 12.19 -9.47
C VAL A 17 15.46 12.77 -10.29
N ASP A 18 15.80 13.70 -11.17
CA ASP A 18 14.95 14.03 -12.30
C ASP A 18 14.86 12.77 -13.16
N ALA A 19 13.83 11.95 -12.91
CA ALA A 19 13.53 10.74 -13.66
C ALA A 19 13.30 11.01 -15.16
N GLY A 20 13.30 12.29 -15.58
CA GLY A 20 13.32 12.73 -16.96
C GLY A 20 14.65 12.48 -17.72
N LYS A 21 15.72 11.98 -17.09
CA LYS A 21 16.95 11.63 -17.80
C LYS A 21 16.85 10.26 -18.51
N SER A 22 16.33 10.32 -19.74
CA SER A 22 16.44 9.35 -20.84
C SER A 22 16.18 7.88 -20.48
N PRO A 23 15.05 7.29 -20.91
CA PRO A 23 14.77 5.89 -20.64
C PRO A 23 15.89 5.03 -21.25
N GLY A 24 16.28 3.98 -20.54
CA GLY A 24 17.04 2.91 -21.16
C GLY A 24 16.34 2.49 -22.46
N LYS A 25 17.10 2.06 -23.47
CA LYS A 25 16.57 1.71 -24.81
C LYS A 25 15.50 0.59 -24.83
N SER A 26 15.10 0.07 -23.67
CA SER A 26 14.03 -0.92 -23.47
C SER A 26 13.34 -0.72 -22.13
N ALA A 27 12.09 -1.19 -22.01
CA ALA A 27 11.31 -1.13 -20.77
C ALA A 27 12.04 -1.81 -19.59
N GLN A 28 12.72 -2.93 -19.83
CA GLN A 28 13.52 -3.61 -18.81
C GLN A 28 14.68 -2.74 -18.29
N ALA A 29 15.39 -2.04 -19.19
CA ALA A 29 16.47 -1.15 -18.79
C ALA A 29 15.95 0.06 -17.99
N TYR A 30 14.77 0.55 -18.33
CA TYR A 30 14.07 1.57 -17.56
C TYR A 30 13.71 1.10 -16.14
N ALA A 31 13.08 -0.07 -15.97
CA ALA A 31 12.80 -0.62 -14.64
C ALA A 31 14.08 -0.81 -13.82
N ALA A 32 15.15 -1.32 -14.44
CA ALA A 32 16.43 -1.49 -13.74
C ALA A 32 17.00 -0.16 -13.24
N ALA A 33 16.92 0.91 -14.05
CA ALA A 33 17.36 2.24 -13.65
C ALA A 33 16.51 2.82 -12.50
N LEU A 34 15.19 2.66 -12.56
CA LEU A 34 14.30 3.08 -11.46
C LEU A 34 14.66 2.38 -10.15
N LEU A 35 14.83 1.05 -10.20
CA LEU A 35 15.15 0.23 -9.03
C LEU A 35 16.55 0.53 -8.45
N ASP A 36 17.49 1.03 -9.25
CA ASP A 36 18.81 1.46 -8.75
C ASP A 36 18.70 2.76 -7.94
N THR A 37 17.79 3.66 -8.35
CA THR A 37 17.57 4.95 -7.67
C THR A 37 16.60 4.89 -6.49
N GLN A 38 15.96 3.74 -6.25
CA GLN A 38 14.87 3.58 -5.28
C GLN A 38 15.21 3.92 -3.81
N ARG A 39 16.49 3.90 -3.44
CA ARG A 39 16.95 4.23 -2.06
C ARG A 39 17.33 5.69 -1.88
N GLN A 40 17.19 6.49 -2.93
CA GLN A 40 17.44 7.92 -2.89
C GLN A 40 16.24 8.66 -2.28
N ARG A 41 16.41 9.96 -2.08
CA ARG A 41 15.36 10.84 -1.59
C ARG A 41 14.16 10.79 -2.56
N PRO A 42 12.92 10.56 -2.08
CA PRO A 42 11.75 10.55 -2.94
C PRO A 42 11.61 11.88 -3.69
N ALA A 43 11.15 11.83 -4.95
CA ALA A 43 10.83 13.03 -5.71
C ALA A 43 9.80 13.89 -4.94
N GLY A 44 10.05 15.20 -4.88
CA GLY A 44 9.18 16.13 -4.14
C GLY A 44 9.34 16.13 -2.62
N ALA A 45 10.15 15.25 -2.03
CA ALA A 45 10.39 15.28 -0.57
C ALA A 45 11.01 16.63 -0.14
N PRO A 46 10.57 17.24 0.98
CA PRO A 46 11.09 18.53 1.45
C PRO A 46 12.54 18.45 1.94
N SER A 47 13.24 19.60 1.96
CA SER A 47 14.66 19.69 2.36
C SER A 47 14.87 19.96 3.84
N ALA A 48 13.81 20.00 4.63
CA ALA A 48 13.91 20.19 6.07
C ALA A 48 14.68 19.03 6.72
N ASP A 49 15.35 19.33 7.83
CA ASP A 49 16.07 18.30 8.57
C ASP A 49 15.08 17.43 9.37
N PRO A 50 15.14 16.09 9.19
CA PRO A 50 14.25 15.17 9.90
C PRO A 50 14.55 15.12 11.39
N ARG A 51 13.52 14.88 12.21
CA ARG A 51 13.67 14.71 13.67
C ARG A 51 14.16 13.29 14.00
N PRO A 52 15.09 13.14 14.96
CA PRO A 52 15.59 11.83 15.39
C PRO A 52 14.48 10.98 16.00
N VAL A 53 14.53 9.67 15.76
CA VAL A 53 13.56 8.69 16.28
C VAL A 53 14.24 7.77 17.28
N ARG A 54 13.85 7.85 18.55
CA ARG A 54 14.41 7.07 19.66
C ARG A 54 13.40 6.14 20.32
N SER A 55 12.12 6.29 20.00
CA SER A 55 11.02 5.49 20.55
C SER A 55 9.83 5.52 19.59
N VAL A 56 9.16 4.37 19.47
CA VAL A 56 8.03 4.20 18.55
C VAL A 56 6.81 3.68 19.31
N GLY A 57 5.67 4.33 19.14
CA GLY A 57 4.37 3.83 19.53
C GLY A 57 3.66 3.18 18.35
N VAL A 58 2.99 2.06 18.57
CA VAL A 58 2.11 1.39 17.59
C VAL A 58 0.73 1.22 18.21
N ILE A 59 -0.30 1.76 17.56
CA ILE A 59 -1.69 1.68 18.03
C ILE A 59 -2.40 0.55 17.29
N GLY A 60 -3.02 -0.33 18.05
CA GLY A 60 -3.54 -1.61 17.59
C GLY A 60 -2.59 -2.74 17.94
N ALA A 61 -3.13 -3.94 18.15
CA ALA A 61 -2.40 -5.17 18.45
C ALA A 61 -2.75 -6.30 17.47
N GLY A 62 -3.29 -5.94 16.29
CA GLY A 62 -3.53 -6.87 15.19
C GLY A 62 -2.26 -7.28 14.44
N LEU A 63 -2.42 -8.11 13.42
CA LEU A 63 -1.32 -8.65 12.61
C LEU A 63 -0.42 -7.55 12.02
N MET A 64 -1.00 -6.48 11.47
CA MET A 64 -0.23 -5.36 10.90
C MET A 64 0.59 -4.65 11.98
N ALA A 65 -0.03 -4.34 13.12
CA ALA A 65 0.66 -3.70 14.23
C ALA A 65 1.82 -4.54 14.77
N SER A 66 1.65 -5.85 14.92
CA SER A 66 2.73 -6.74 15.37
C SER A 66 3.88 -6.83 14.35
N GLN A 67 3.56 -6.85 13.04
CA GLN A 67 4.58 -6.81 11.99
C GLN A 67 5.34 -5.48 11.97
N LEU A 68 4.63 -4.36 12.07
CA LEU A 68 5.23 -3.03 12.17
C LEU A 68 6.17 -2.99 13.37
N ALA A 69 5.69 -3.35 14.56
CA ALA A 69 6.49 -3.29 15.78
C ALA A 69 7.81 -4.07 15.65
N LEU A 70 7.79 -5.26 15.07
CA LEU A 70 9.00 -6.04 14.81
C LEU A 70 9.93 -5.37 13.79
N VAL A 71 9.40 -4.80 12.71
CA VAL A 71 10.21 -4.10 11.69
C VAL A 71 10.86 -2.85 12.27
N PHE A 72 10.12 -2.03 13.02
CA PHE A 72 10.64 -0.87 13.72
C PHE A 72 11.72 -1.27 14.73
N ALA A 73 11.45 -2.25 15.61
CA ALA A 73 12.41 -2.71 16.60
C ALA A 73 13.69 -3.27 15.94
N LYS A 74 13.54 -4.04 14.87
CA LYS A 74 14.67 -4.69 14.18
C LYS A 74 15.55 -3.70 13.42
N GLN A 75 14.95 -2.77 12.69
CA GLN A 75 15.69 -1.87 11.81
C GLN A 75 16.23 -0.65 12.54
N LEU A 76 15.52 -0.16 13.55
CA LEU A 76 15.93 1.01 14.33
C LEU A 76 16.69 0.63 15.60
N GLY A 77 16.46 -0.55 16.16
CA GLY A 77 17.02 -0.93 17.46
C GLY A 77 16.47 -0.11 18.63
N VAL A 78 15.32 0.54 18.47
CA VAL A 78 14.70 1.41 19.49
C VAL A 78 13.56 0.71 20.23
N PRO A 79 13.21 1.16 21.45
CA PRO A 79 12.01 0.69 22.14
C PRO A 79 10.74 0.92 21.33
N VAL A 80 9.88 -0.10 21.27
CA VAL A 80 8.58 -0.07 20.61
C VAL A 80 7.47 -0.41 21.60
N LEU A 81 6.46 0.46 21.70
CA LEU A 81 5.31 0.30 22.57
C LEU A 81 4.05 -0.01 21.76
N ILE A 82 3.42 -1.14 22.01
CA ILE A 82 2.13 -1.52 21.41
C ILE A 82 1.01 -1.25 22.42
N THR A 83 -0.09 -0.62 21.97
CA THR A 83 -1.33 -0.55 22.76
C THR A 83 -2.55 -1.03 21.98
N ASP A 84 -3.55 -1.54 22.70
CA ASP A 84 -4.90 -1.82 22.18
C ASP A 84 -5.90 -1.71 23.34
N LEU A 85 -7.18 -1.95 23.05
CA LEU A 85 -8.32 -1.77 23.93
C LEU A 85 -8.40 -2.78 25.08
N SER A 86 -7.68 -3.90 25.02
CA SER A 86 -7.76 -4.95 26.05
C SER A 86 -6.46 -5.71 26.23
N GLN A 87 -6.25 -6.22 27.46
CA GLN A 87 -5.07 -7.02 27.80
C GLN A 87 -4.93 -8.24 26.89
N ALA A 88 -6.05 -8.92 26.59
CA ALA A 88 -6.04 -10.10 25.73
C ALA A 88 -5.49 -9.81 24.32
N LYS A 89 -5.77 -8.63 23.76
CA LYS A 89 -5.26 -8.26 22.44
C LYS A 89 -3.77 -7.99 22.46
N VAL A 90 -3.31 -7.21 23.44
CA VAL A 90 -1.87 -6.90 23.57
C VAL A 90 -1.04 -8.14 23.91
N ASP A 91 -1.56 -9.05 24.72
CA ASP A 91 -0.96 -10.36 24.98
C ASP A 91 -0.90 -11.21 23.69
N GLY A 92 -1.95 -11.13 22.86
CA GLY A 92 -1.99 -11.76 21.55
C GLY A 92 -0.90 -11.27 20.60
N ALA A 93 -0.67 -9.94 20.55
CA ALA A 93 0.43 -9.36 19.78
C ALA A 93 1.79 -9.84 20.29
N LEU A 94 2.00 -9.85 21.61
CA LEU A 94 3.25 -10.33 22.21
C LEU A 94 3.49 -11.82 21.90
N GLY A 95 2.45 -12.64 22.00
CA GLY A 95 2.51 -14.07 21.65
C GLY A 95 2.82 -14.30 20.17
N TRP A 96 2.21 -13.51 19.27
CA TRP A 96 2.52 -13.57 17.84
C TRP A 96 3.98 -13.20 17.57
N ILE A 97 4.49 -12.14 18.20
CA ILE A 97 5.87 -11.68 18.06
C ILE A 97 6.84 -12.75 18.55
N ALA A 98 6.63 -13.32 19.74
CA ALA A 98 7.45 -14.38 20.29
C ALA A 98 7.49 -15.61 19.35
N GLY A 99 6.32 -16.08 18.90
CA GLY A 99 6.24 -17.20 17.97
C GLY A 99 6.85 -16.91 16.60
N HIS A 100 6.85 -15.64 16.14
CA HIS A 100 7.54 -15.26 14.92
C HIS A 100 9.07 -15.31 15.09
N LEU A 101 9.59 -14.78 16.20
CA LEU A 101 11.02 -14.82 16.51
C LEU A 101 11.53 -16.27 16.65
N GLU A 102 10.78 -17.15 17.33
CA GLU A 102 11.09 -18.58 17.43
C GLU A 102 11.15 -19.27 16.05
N LYS A 103 10.25 -18.90 15.13
CA LYS A 103 10.29 -19.40 13.74
C LYS A 103 11.54 -18.93 13.00
N LEU A 104 11.99 -17.69 13.20
CA LEU A 104 13.23 -17.20 12.61
C LEU A 104 14.46 -17.94 13.16
N VAL A 105 14.46 -18.22 14.47
CA VAL A 105 15.52 -19.01 15.12
C VAL A 105 15.55 -20.44 14.60
N SER A 106 14.41 -21.13 14.53
CA SER A 106 14.35 -22.53 14.05
C SER A 106 14.73 -22.66 12.57
N ARG A 107 14.61 -21.58 11.78
CA ARG A 107 15.07 -21.51 10.38
C ARG A 107 16.53 -21.06 10.24
N GLY A 108 17.24 -20.82 11.34
CA GLY A 108 18.63 -20.32 11.33
C GLY A 108 18.78 -18.89 10.82
N GLN A 109 17.69 -18.12 10.73
CA GLN A 109 17.68 -16.73 10.26
C GLN A 109 18.00 -15.72 11.37
N LEU A 110 17.95 -16.17 12.63
CA LEU A 110 18.25 -15.37 13.81
C LEU A 110 18.89 -16.26 14.89
N SER A 111 19.82 -15.73 15.70
CA SER A 111 20.32 -16.45 16.88
C SER A 111 19.35 -16.30 18.05
N GLU A 112 19.40 -17.21 19.02
CA GLU A 112 18.57 -17.09 20.24
C GLU A 112 18.83 -15.79 21.01
N THR A 113 20.10 -15.36 21.11
CA THR A 113 20.44 -14.10 21.77
C THR A 113 19.85 -12.91 21.00
N ALA A 114 20.01 -12.86 19.68
CA ALA A 114 19.43 -11.77 18.88
C ALA A 114 17.89 -11.76 18.93
N ALA A 115 17.24 -12.93 19.03
CA ALA A 115 15.80 -13.03 19.23
C ALA A 115 15.37 -12.48 20.59
N ARG A 116 16.08 -12.81 21.68
CA ARG A 116 15.81 -12.28 23.01
C ARG A 116 16.01 -10.77 23.06
N ASP A 117 17.11 -10.27 22.50
CA ASP A 117 17.43 -8.85 22.49
C ASP A 117 16.36 -8.06 21.71
N LEU A 118 15.98 -8.55 20.52
CA LEU A 118 14.92 -7.93 19.71
C LEU A 118 13.55 -7.96 20.41
N GLY A 119 13.20 -9.10 21.01
CA GLY A 119 11.97 -9.23 21.79
C GLY A 119 11.91 -8.27 22.98
N SER A 120 13.05 -8.00 23.62
CA SER A 120 13.13 -7.08 24.76
C SER A 120 12.88 -5.61 24.41
N LEU A 121 12.98 -5.23 23.13
CA LEU A 121 12.65 -3.89 22.66
C LEU A 121 11.14 -3.66 22.54
N VAL A 122 10.34 -4.72 22.44
CA VAL A 122 8.89 -4.60 22.28
C VAL A 122 8.19 -4.75 23.62
N ARG A 123 7.46 -3.71 24.01
CA ARG A 123 6.60 -3.70 25.20
C ARG A 123 5.16 -3.52 24.78
N VAL A 124 4.25 -4.06 25.57
CA VAL A 124 2.81 -3.89 25.36
C VAL A 124 2.14 -3.32 26.61
N THR A 125 1.09 -2.52 26.45
CA THR A 125 0.30 -1.95 27.54
C THR A 125 -1.10 -1.58 27.06
N VAL A 126 -2.07 -1.48 27.96
CA VAL A 126 -3.39 -0.87 27.66
C VAL A 126 -3.42 0.62 28.03
N ASP A 127 -2.38 1.13 28.68
CA ASP A 127 -2.29 2.53 29.09
C ASP A 127 -1.70 3.41 27.98
N LYS A 128 -2.56 4.15 27.28
CA LYS A 128 -2.18 5.06 26.19
C LYS A 128 -1.33 6.25 26.65
N ARG A 129 -1.33 6.59 27.95
CA ARG A 129 -0.52 7.71 28.49
C ARG A 129 0.99 7.46 28.36
N GLU A 130 1.37 6.20 28.17
CA GLU A 130 2.75 5.79 27.98
C GLU A 130 3.30 6.20 26.59
N TYR A 131 2.45 6.66 25.66
CA TYR A 131 2.91 7.24 24.40
C TYR A 131 3.55 8.63 24.55
N ARG A 132 3.42 9.30 25.71
CA ARG A 132 4.01 10.63 25.95
C ARG A 132 5.52 10.71 25.68
N ASP A 133 6.20 9.56 25.81
CA ASP A 133 7.65 9.42 25.66
C ASP A 133 8.03 8.91 24.24
N CYS A 134 7.07 8.75 23.33
CA CYS A 134 7.28 8.32 21.95
C CYS A 134 7.61 9.50 21.03
N ASP A 135 8.64 9.37 20.18
CA ASP A 135 8.95 10.34 19.14
C ASP A 135 8.06 10.18 17.90
N VAL A 136 7.64 8.93 17.61
CA VAL A 136 6.75 8.57 16.50
C VAL A 136 5.63 7.67 17.03
N VAL A 137 4.39 7.89 16.61
CA VAL A 137 3.27 6.99 16.90
C VAL A 137 2.55 6.63 15.61
N ILE A 138 2.47 5.34 15.27
CA ILE A 138 1.79 4.83 14.08
C ILE A 138 0.49 4.09 14.41
N GLU A 139 -0.58 4.48 13.74
CA GLU A 139 -1.91 3.88 13.85
C GLU A 139 -2.09 2.72 12.86
N ALA A 140 -2.51 1.56 13.36
CA ALA A 140 -2.83 0.35 12.60
C ALA A 140 -4.07 -0.38 13.19
N VAL A 141 -5.15 0.37 13.41
CA VAL A 141 -6.48 -0.09 13.83
C VAL A 141 -7.40 -0.34 12.63
N PHE A 142 -8.67 -0.63 12.91
CA PHE A 142 -9.67 -0.96 11.89
C PHE A 142 -9.83 0.15 10.84
N GLU A 143 -10.09 -0.25 9.59
CA GLU A 143 -10.11 0.64 8.43
C GLU A 143 -11.45 1.38 8.29
N GLU A 144 -11.76 2.21 9.28
CA GLU A 144 -12.95 3.07 9.31
C GLU A 144 -12.57 4.47 9.79
N LEU A 145 -13.05 5.51 9.10
CA LEU A 145 -12.62 6.88 9.30
C LEU A 145 -13.00 7.40 10.70
N ALA A 146 -14.20 7.14 11.19
CA ALA A 146 -14.63 7.58 12.51
C ALA A 146 -13.81 6.92 13.63
N VAL A 147 -13.48 5.63 13.50
CA VAL A 147 -12.58 4.90 14.41
C VAL A 147 -11.19 5.55 14.44
N LYS A 148 -10.57 5.79 13.28
CA LYS A 148 -9.23 6.40 13.21
C LYS A 148 -9.22 7.82 13.76
N ARG A 149 -10.22 8.64 13.44
CA ARG A 149 -10.38 9.99 14.00
C ARG A 149 -10.51 9.99 15.51
N ALA A 150 -11.32 9.08 16.05
CA ALA A 150 -11.47 8.94 17.50
C ALA A 150 -10.14 8.56 18.17
N VAL A 151 -9.37 7.66 17.56
CA VAL A 151 -8.03 7.29 18.04
C VAL A 151 -7.09 8.51 18.05
N PHE A 152 -6.99 9.26 16.95
CA PHE A 152 -6.11 10.43 16.90
C PHE A 152 -6.52 11.52 17.90
N ALA A 153 -7.81 11.81 18.03
CA ALA A 153 -8.33 12.78 18.99
C ALA A 153 -8.05 12.38 20.45
N GLU A 154 -8.03 11.08 20.76
CA GLU A 154 -7.73 10.57 22.10
C GLU A 154 -6.23 10.62 22.42
N ILE A 155 -5.37 10.24 21.46
CA ILE A 155 -3.92 10.15 21.70
C ILE A 155 -3.22 11.50 21.62
N GLU A 156 -3.66 12.41 20.74
CA GLU A 156 -2.92 13.64 20.44
C GLU A 156 -2.59 14.46 21.69
N PRO A 157 -3.52 14.66 22.65
CA PRO A 157 -3.25 15.41 23.88
C PRO A 157 -2.26 14.72 24.83
N LEU A 158 -2.00 13.42 24.65
CA LEU A 158 -1.07 12.64 25.46
C LEU A 158 0.37 12.70 24.93
N LEU A 159 0.55 13.11 23.67
CA LEU A 159 1.85 13.16 23.02
C LEU A 159 2.54 14.50 23.27
N ARG A 160 3.87 14.50 23.18
CA ARG A 160 4.62 15.74 22.99
C ARG A 160 4.15 16.43 21.71
N THR A 161 4.20 17.76 21.66
CA THR A 161 3.76 18.56 20.49
C THR A 161 4.62 18.33 19.25
N ASP A 162 5.85 17.84 19.41
CA ASP A 162 6.79 17.56 18.32
C ASP A 162 6.83 16.09 17.87
N ALA A 163 6.07 15.21 18.53
CA ALA A 163 5.93 13.80 18.14
C ALA A 163 5.21 13.68 16.79
N LEU A 164 5.73 12.82 15.91
CA LEU A 164 5.14 12.55 14.60
C LEU A 164 3.99 11.56 14.73
N LEU A 165 2.84 11.89 14.15
CA LEU A 165 1.69 11.02 14.04
C LEU A 165 1.69 10.36 12.66
N LEU A 166 1.54 9.05 12.63
CA LEU A 166 1.49 8.26 11.40
C LEU A 166 0.21 7.43 11.34
N THR A 167 -0.33 7.23 10.15
CA THR A 167 -1.38 6.22 9.90
C THR A 167 -0.92 5.22 8.84
N ASN A 168 -1.16 3.93 9.09
CA ASN A 168 -1.01 2.85 8.13
C ASN A 168 -2.32 2.58 7.36
N THR A 169 -3.23 3.55 7.26
CA THR A 169 -4.42 3.41 6.41
C THR A 169 -4.01 3.04 4.98
N SER A 170 -4.88 2.32 4.29
CA SER A 170 -4.66 1.82 2.94
C SER A 170 -5.47 2.59 1.88
N SER A 171 -6.52 3.30 2.27
CA SER A 171 -7.43 3.94 1.30
C SER A 171 -8.15 5.20 1.78
N LEU A 172 -8.18 5.47 3.08
CA LEU A 172 -8.91 6.60 3.64
C LEU A 172 -8.06 7.88 3.60
N SER A 173 -8.72 9.04 3.45
CA SER A 173 -8.04 10.34 3.42
C SER A 173 -7.36 10.65 4.76
N VAL A 174 -6.06 10.94 4.69
CA VAL A 174 -5.24 11.35 5.84
C VAL A 174 -5.64 12.74 6.31
N ALA A 175 -5.96 13.66 5.39
CA ALA A 175 -6.47 14.99 5.73
C ALA A 175 -7.78 14.89 6.51
N ALA A 176 -8.70 14.03 6.08
CA ALA A 176 -9.96 13.80 6.78
C ALA A 176 -9.77 13.20 8.17
N MET A 177 -8.74 12.37 8.38
CA MET A 177 -8.37 11.86 9.70
C MET A 177 -7.85 12.95 10.63
N GLY A 178 -7.09 13.90 10.10
CA GLY A 178 -6.53 15.03 10.84
C GLY A 178 -7.56 16.09 11.25
N HIS A 179 -8.79 16.02 10.72
CA HIS A 179 -9.83 17.00 11.05
C HIS A 179 -10.19 17.01 12.54
N GLY A 180 -9.91 18.15 13.18
CA GLY A 180 -10.18 18.40 14.59
C GLY A 180 -8.98 18.23 15.52
N LEU A 181 -7.83 17.80 14.98
CA LEU A 181 -6.57 17.80 15.71
C LEU A 181 -6.07 19.22 15.97
N ALA A 182 -5.37 19.41 17.08
CA ALA A 182 -4.72 20.69 17.41
C ALA A 182 -3.48 20.96 16.55
N HIS A 183 -2.78 19.89 16.15
CA HIS A 183 -1.57 19.90 15.35
C HIS A 183 -1.68 18.93 14.16
N PRO A 184 -2.59 19.16 13.20
CA PRO A 184 -2.78 18.27 12.05
C PRO A 184 -1.56 18.22 11.13
N GLU A 185 -0.67 19.22 11.18
CA GLU A 185 0.53 19.32 10.37
C GLU A 185 1.52 18.16 10.55
N ARG A 186 1.45 17.46 11.70
CA ARG A 186 2.31 16.32 12.03
C ARG A 186 1.66 14.96 11.81
N LEU A 187 0.46 14.89 11.23
CA LEU A 187 -0.17 13.63 10.83
C LEU A 187 0.15 13.30 9.37
N VAL A 188 0.97 12.29 9.14
CA VAL A 188 1.41 11.85 7.81
C VAL A 188 0.97 10.40 7.56
N GLY A 189 0.53 10.06 6.36
CA GLY A 189 0.29 8.66 6.03
C GLY A 189 1.61 7.93 5.76
N LEU A 190 1.76 6.73 6.32
CA LEU A 190 2.90 5.85 6.08
C LEU A 190 2.37 4.45 5.77
N HIS A 191 1.97 4.24 4.52
CA HIS A 191 1.27 3.04 4.09
C HIS A 191 2.26 1.92 3.74
N PHE A 192 2.26 0.87 4.56
CA PHE A 192 3.03 -0.35 4.34
C PHE A 192 2.20 -1.43 3.65
N PHE A 193 2.87 -2.25 2.86
CA PHE A 193 2.27 -3.39 2.17
C PHE A 193 2.54 -4.70 2.92
N ASN A 194 1.55 -5.60 2.97
CA ASN A 194 1.65 -6.88 3.65
C ASN A 194 2.20 -7.97 2.71
N PRO A 195 3.23 -8.75 3.11
CA PRO A 195 3.93 -8.75 4.40
C PRO A 195 4.93 -7.60 4.57
N VAL A 196 4.86 -6.91 5.71
CA VAL A 196 5.65 -5.69 5.98
C VAL A 196 7.15 -5.97 5.97
N ALA A 197 7.60 -7.15 6.42
CA ALA A 197 9.02 -7.49 6.41
C ALA A 197 9.57 -7.79 5.00
N VAL A 198 8.70 -8.07 4.03
CA VAL A 198 9.07 -8.57 2.69
C VAL A 198 8.93 -7.47 1.64
N LEU A 199 7.80 -6.77 1.62
CA LEU A 199 7.52 -5.80 0.56
C LEU A 199 8.34 -4.52 0.76
N PRO A 200 9.10 -4.06 -0.25
CA PRO A 200 10.05 -2.96 -0.09
C PRO A 200 9.41 -1.58 -0.16
N LEU A 201 8.21 -1.44 -0.74
CA LEU A 201 7.54 -0.15 -0.91
C LEU A 201 6.91 0.37 0.40
N VAL A 202 6.96 1.68 0.57
CA VAL A 202 6.10 2.46 1.44
C VAL A 202 5.60 3.70 0.68
N GLU A 203 4.30 3.95 0.71
CA GLU A 203 3.74 5.21 0.23
C GLU A 203 3.70 6.20 1.40
N ILE A 204 4.28 7.39 1.21
CA ILE A 204 4.24 8.49 2.18
C ILE A 204 3.18 9.47 1.71
N ILE A 205 2.09 9.56 2.46
CA ILE A 205 0.94 10.36 2.07
C ILE A 205 1.02 11.71 2.76
N SER A 206 1.19 12.74 1.93
CA SER A 206 1.24 14.13 2.34
C SER A 206 -0.09 14.83 2.06
N THR A 207 -0.47 15.71 2.97
CA THR A 207 -1.64 16.57 2.92
C THR A 207 -1.19 18.02 2.82
N GLU A 208 -2.10 18.92 2.43
CA GLU A 208 -1.85 20.37 2.41
C GLU A 208 -1.54 20.97 3.79
N ASN A 209 -1.91 20.28 4.87
CA ASN A 209 -1.66 20.73 6.22
C ASN A 209 -0.26 20.39 6.71
N ASN A 210 0.45 19.46 6.06
CA ASN A 210 1.69 18.92 6.62
C ASN A 210 2.84 19.93 6.57
N ASP A 211 3.61 19.97 7.65
CA ASP A 211 4.87 20.70 7.68
C ASP A 211 6.01 19.89 7.03
N ASP A 212 7.01 20.61 6.50
CA ASP A 212 8.15 20.01 5.80
C ASP A 212 8.95 19.05 6.69
N VAL A 213 9.03 19.32 8.00
CA VAL A 213 9.82 18.52 8.95
C VAL A 213 9.18 17.16 9.17
N SER A 214 7.85 17.11 9.27
CA SER A 214 7.05 15.92 9.49
C SER A 214 7.15 14.98 8.29
N VAL A 215 7.02 15.51 7.07
CA VAL A 215 7.21 14.73 5.83
C VAL A 215 8.66 14.28 5.68
N ALA A 216 9.65 15.16 5.93
CA ALA A 216 11.07 14.78 5.90
C ALA A 216 11.39 13.67 6.91
N THR A 217 10.79 13.73 8.10
CA THR A 217 10.95 12.70 9.15
C THR A 217 10.35 11.37 8.69
N ALA A 218 9.16 11.36 8.07
CA ALA A 218 8.57 10.16 7.49
C ALA A 218 9.43 9.57 6.36
N CYS A 219 9.99 10.40 5.47
CA CYS A 219 10.91 9.96 4.41
C CYS A 219 12.20 9.35 4.99
N SER A 220 12.80 10.00 5.99
CA SER A 220 13.99 9.48 6.68
C SER A 220 13.67 8.16 7.37
N LEU A 221 12.51 8.06 8.02
CA LEU A 221 12.07 6.86 8.70
C LEU A 221 11.91 5.69 7.72
N ALA A 222 11.24 5.88 6.58
CA ALA A 222 11.12 4.84 5.57
C ALA A 222 12.49 4.31 5.11
N ARG A 223 13.46 5.22 4.88
CA ARG A 223 14.84 4.83 4.53
C ARG A 223 15.51 4.01 5.64
N LEU A 224 15.40 4.45 6.90
CA LEU A 224 15.96 3.74 8.06
C LEU A 224 15.34 2.35 8.24
N LEU A 225 14.07 2.17 7.88
CA LEU A 225 13.38 0.87 7.87
C LEU A 225 13.78 -0.02 6.68
N GLY A 226 14.70 0.43 5.82
CA GLY A 226 15.13 -0.28 4.61
C GLY A 226 14.05 -0.31 3.53
N LYS A 227 13.13 0.67 3.53
CA LYS A 227 12.04 0.80 2.56
C LYS A 227 12.37 1.79 1.47
N THR A 228 11.81 1.55 0.29
CA THR A 228 11.71 2.51 -0.80
C THR A 228 10.47 3.35 -0.57
N ALA A 229 10.64 4.66 -0.44
CA ALA A 229 9.54 5.59 -0.25
C ALA A 229 9.14 6.25 -1.58
N VAL A 230 7.83 6.38 -1.78
CA VAL A 230 7.24 7.25 -2.81
C VAL A 230 6.38 8.28 -2.10
N LEU A 231 6.59 9.56 -2.42
CA LEU A 231 5.75 10.64 -1.90
C LEU A 231 4.46 10.72 -2.73
N VAL A 232 3.33 10.72 -2.04
CA VAL A 232 1.99 10.66 -2.63
C VAL A 232 1.13 11.78 -2.03
N THR A 233 0.34 12.45 -2.87
CA THR A 233 -0.67 13.39 -2.42
C THR A 233 -1.88 12.63 -1.88
N ASP A 234 -2.45 13.08 -0.76
CA ASP A 234 -3.63 12.48 -0.14
C ASP A 234 -4.81 12.40 -1.11
N THR A 235 -5.06 11.20 -1.61
CA THR A 235 -6.17 10.85 -2.50
C THR A 235 -6.66 9.45 -2.16
N PRO A 236 -7.98 9.17 -2.25
CA PRO A 236 -8.52 7.83 -2.01
C PRO A 236 -7.78 6.74 -2.78
N GLY A 237 -7.30 5.73 -2.05
CA GLY A 237 -6.55 4.59 -2.59
C GLY A 237 -5.09 4.85 -2.99
N PHE A 238 -4.57 6.07 -2.81
CA PHE A 238 -3.18 6.43 -3.09
C PHE A 238 -2.76 6.05 -4.53
N VAL A 239 -1.65 5.32 -4.71
CA VAL A 239 -1.22 4.83 -6.03
C VAL A 239 -1.58 3.37 -6.21
N VAL A 240 -1.02 2.48 -5.39
CA VAL A 240 -1.11 1.04 -5.65
C VAL A 240 -2.55 0.54 -5.53
N ASN A 241 -3.26 0.91 -4.47
CA ASN A 241 -4.62 0.44 -4.24
C ASN A 241 -5.60 1.05 -5.26
N ARG A 242 -5.41 2.31 -5.64
CA ARG A 242 -6.20 2.98 -6.68
C ARG A 242 -6.09 2.25 -8.02
N ILE A 243 -4.88 1.90 -8.43
CA ILE A 243 -4.60 1.16 -9.67
C ILE A 243 -5.12 -0.28 -9.62
N LEU A 244 -4.80 -1.03 -8.55
CA LEU A 244 -5.26 -2.42 -8.41
C LEU A 244 -6.78 -2.52 -8.33
N THR A 245 -7.42 -1.58 -7.63
CA THR A 245 -8.89 -1.55 -7.55
C THR A 245 -9.50 -1.24 -8.91
N ARG A 246 -8.93 -0.31 -9.71
CA ARG A 246 -9.39 -0.06 -11.07
C ARG A 246 -9.30 -1.33 -11.94
N LEU A 247 -8.21 -2.10 -11.82
CA LEU A 247 -8.07 -3.40 -12.49
C LEU A 247 -9.17 -4.39 -12.05
N PHE A 248 -9.41 -4.51 -10.74
CA PHE A 248 -10.45 -5.39 -10.22
C PHE A 248 -11.85 -4.96 -10.67
N CYS A 249 -12.15 -3.66 -10.68
CA CYS A 249 -13.43 -3.14 -11.15
C CYS A 249 -13.72 -3.61 -12.58
N GLU A 250 -12.78 -3.45 -13.51
CA GLU A 250 -12.98 -3.87 -14.90
C GLU A 250 -13.10 -5.38 -15.04
N LEU A 251 -12.26 -6.14 -14.35
CA LEU A 251 -12.32 -7.60 -14.38
C LEU A 251 -13.65 -8.13 -13.84
N LEU A 252 -14.05 -7.65 -12.67
CA LEU A 252 -15.27 -8.09 -12.00
C LEU A 252 -16.52 -7.63 -12.77
N GLN A 253 -16.48 -6.46 -13.41
CA GLN A 253 -17.57 -6.04 -14.27
C GLN A 253 -17.73 -6.97 -15.48
N VAL A 254 -16.63 -7.38 -16.11
CA VAL A 254 -16.67 -8.35 -17.22
C VAL A 254 -17.23 -9.71 -16.75
N ILE A 255 -16.91 -10.15 -15.53
CA ILE A 255 -17.48 -11.37 -14.94
C ILE A 255 -18.97 -11.20 -14.64
N ASP A 256 -19.37 -10.07 -14.05
CA ASP A 256 -20.78 -9.75 -13.77
C ASP A 256 -21.62 -9.63 -15.07
N ASP A 257 -20.99 -9.18 -16.16
CA ASP A 257 -21.54 -9.13 -17.52
C ASP A 257 -21.71 -10.54 -18.14
N GLY A 258 -21.27 -11.61 -17.46
CA GLY A 258 -21.48 -13.00 -17.86
C GLY A 258 -20.32 -13.64 -18.65
N THR A 259 -19.14 -13.01 -18.68
CA THR A 259 -17.95 -13.65 -19.25
C THR A 259 -17.48 -14.81 -18.38
N ASP A 260 -16.97 -15.86 -19.03
CA ASP A 260 -16.38 -17.01 -18.35
C ASP A 260 -15.26 -16.60 -17.37
N ILE A 261 -15.33 -17.09 -16.13
CA ILE A 261 -14.40 -16.71 -15.06
C ILE A 261 -12.96 -17.05 -15.43
N GLU A 262 -12.72 -18.25 -15.97
CA GLU A 262 -11.35 -18.70 -16.27
C GLU A 262 -10.76 -17.87 -17.40
N LEU A 263 -11.56 -17.56 -18.43
CA LEU A 263 -11.15 -16.64 -19.50
C LEU A 263 -10.82 -15.24 -18.97
N ALA A 264 -11.66 -14.69 -18.10
CA ALA A 264 -11.44 -13.36 -17.52
C ALA A 264 -10.18 -13.31 -16.65
N ASP A 265 -10.01 -14.29 -15.76
CA ASP A 265 -8.87 -14.35 -14.84
C ASP A 265 -7.52 -14.53 -15.56
N HIS A 266 -7.51 -15.33 -16.63
CA HIS A 266 -6.30 -15.60 -17.43
C HIS A 266 -6.06 -14.57 -18.55
N ALA A 267 -6.89 -13.53 -18.69
CA ALA A 267 -6.74 -12.54 -19.75
C ALA A 267 -5.40 -11.76 -19.70
N LEU A 268 -4.83 -11.65 -18.49
CA LEU A 268 -3.57 -10.94 -18.22
C LEU A 268 -2.34 -11.86 -18.16
N ASP A 269 -2.47 -13.17 -18.39
CA ASP A 269 -1.36 -14.13 -18.35
C ASP A 269 -0.13 -13.74 -19.17
N PRO A 270 -0.24 -13.17 -20.40
CA PRO A 270 0.93 -12.74 -21.17
C PRO A 270 1.82 -11.71 -20.46
N LEU A 271 1.26 -10.98 -19.48
CA LEU A 271 2.02 -10.05 -18.65
C LEU A 271 2.93 -10.77 -17.66
N GLY A 272 2.71 -12.04 -17.37
CA GLY A 272 3.51 -12.82 -16.43
C GLY A 272 3.52 -12.20 -15.04
N LEU A 273 2.36 -11.72 -14.59
CA LEU A 273 2.14 -11.27 -13.21
C LEU A 273 2.41 -12.43 -12.22
N PRO A 274 2.74 -12.16 -10.95
CA PRO A 274 3.06 -13.21 -9.97
C PRO A 274 1.93 -14.21 -9.73
N MET A 275 0.69 -13.77 -9.93
CA MET A 275 -0.53 -14.56 -9.84
C MET A 275 -1.63 -13.88 -10.66
N THR A 276 -2.69 -14.64 -10.96
CA THR A 276 -3.87 -14.10 -11.65
C THR A 276 -4.65 -13.13 -10.75
N PRO A 277 -5.43 -12.20 -11.31
CA PRO A 277 -6.20 -11.26 -10.52
C PRO A 277 -7.13 -11.89 -9.47
N LEU A 278 -7.91 -12.91 -9.80
CA LEU A 278 -8.82 -13.56 -8.85
C LEU A 278 -8.07 -14.35 -7.79
N THR A 279 -6.89 -14.89 -8.12
CA THR A 279 -5.98 -15.46 -7.12
C THR A 279 -5.52 -14.39 -6.13
N LEU A 280 -5.10 -13.22 -6.61
CA LEU A 280 -4.71 -12.09 -5.77
C LEU A 280 -5.88 -11.61 -4.89
N LEU A 281 -7.07 -11.46 -5.47
CA LEU A 281 -8.29 -11.10 -4.74
C LEU A 281 -8.58 -12.11 -3.62
N GLY A 282 -8.37 -13.40 -3.86
CA GLY A 282 -8.51 -14.44 -2.83
C GLY A 282 -7.51 -14.31 -1.67
N PHE A 283 -6.29 -13.83 -1.93
CA PHE A 283 -5.31 -13.52 -0.87
C PHE A 283 -5.64 -12.26 -0.09
N ILE A 284 -6.18 -11.23 -0.76
CA ILE A 284 -6.67 -10.01 -0.13
C ILE A 284 -7.89 -10.32 0.75
N GLY A 285 -8.80 -11.14 0.23
CA GLY A 285 -10.07 -11.51 0.83
C GLY A 285 -11.25 -10.72 0.22
N PRO A 286 -12.36 -11.38 -0.19
CA PRO A 286 -13.48 -10.72 -0.85
C PRO A 286 -14.10 -9.56 -0.06
N ALA A 287 -14.27 -9.71 1.26
CA ALA A 287 -14.84 -8.65 2.10
C ALA A 287 -13.93 -7.40 2.19
N VAL A 288 -12.61 -7.60 2.22
CA VAL A 288 -11.65 -6.49 2.23
C VAL A 288 -11.65 -5.80 0.87
N GLN A 289 -11.62 -6.56 -0.23
CA GLN A 289 -11.68 -5.99 -1.57
C GLN A 289 -13.00 -5.24 -1.81
N LEU A 290 -14.13 -5.75 -1.34
CA LEU A 290 -15.43 -5.08 -1.45
C LEU A 290 -15.41 -3.72 -0.74
N HIS A 291 -14.92 -3.67 0.51
CA HIS A 291 -14.81 -2.43 1.27
C HIS A 291 -13.93 -1.38 0.57
N ILE A 292 -12.83 -1.82 -0.06
CA ILE A 292 -11.97 -0.93 -0.86
C ILE A 292 -12.72 -0.46 -2.11
N CYS A 293 -13.42 -1.34 -2.84
CA CYS A 293 -14.22 -0.96 -4.00
C CYS A 293 -15.32 0.06 -3.62
N GLU A 294 -16.02 -0.12 -2.51
CA GLU A 294 -17.05 0.81 -2.02
C GLU A 294 -16.46 2.16 -1.63
N THR A 295 -15.29 2.15 -0.96
CA THR A 295 -14.55 3.38 -0.61
C THR A 295 -14.14 4.15 -1.87
N MET A 296 -13.61 3.45 -2.87
CA MET A 296 -13.21 4.05 -4.14
C MET A 296 -14.42 4.50 -4.97
N HIS A 297 -15.52 3.76 -4.97
CA HIS A 297 -16.77 4.14 -5.64
C HIS A 297 -17.40 5.38 -5.00
N ALA A 298 -17.41 5.49 -3.68
CA ALA A 298 -17.89 6.68 -2.99
C ALA A 298 -17.09 7.94 -3.37
N ALA A 299 -15.80 7.80 -3.62
CA ALA A 299 -14.94 8.89 -4.08
C ALA A 299 -15.07 9.18 -5.59
N TYR A 300 -15.23 8.14 -6.40
CA TYR A 300 -15.15 8.20 -7.87
C TYR A 300 -16.22 7.29 -8.51
N PRO A 301 -17.52 7.64 -8.37
CA PRO A 301 -18.63 6.74 -8.71
C PRO A 301 -18.69 6.38 -10.20
N ASP A 302 -18.21 7.28 -11.07
CA ASP A 302 -18.27 7.11 -12.52
C ASP A 302 -17.30 6.06 -13.08
N ARG A 303 -16.27 5.68 -12.31
CA ARG A 303 -15.19 4.80 -12.81
C ARG A 303 -14.74 3.68 -11.86
N PHE A 304 -15.25 3.63 -10.63
CA PHE A 304 -14.98 2.48 -9.75
C PHE A 304 -16.25 1.67 -9.57
N TYR A 305 -16.35 0.55 -10.29
CA TYR A 305 -17.50 -0.34 -10.25
C TYR A 305 -17.53 -1.17 -8.95
N VAL A 306 -18.71 -1.30 -8.33
CA VAL A 306 -18.94 -2.19 -7.18
C VAL A 306 -19.67 -3.43 -7.67
N SER A 307 -18.96 -4.56 -7.64
CA SER A 307 -19.46 -5.83 -8.17
C SER A 307 -20.49 -6.48 -7.26
N SER A 308 -21.63 -6.87 -7.84
CA SER A 308 -22.66 -7.62 -7.13
C SER A 308 -22.22 -9.04 -6.79
N SER A 309 -21.44 -9.70 -7.65
CA SER A 309 -20.90 -11.03 -7.33
C SER A 309 -19.88 -10.96 -6.20
N LEU A 310 -19.05 -9.92 -6.17
CA LEU A 310 -18.10 -9.71 -5.06
C LEU A 310 -18.83 -9.53 -3.74
N ALA A 311 -19.91 -8.74 -3.73
CA ALA A 311 -20.75 -8.56 -2.55
C ALA A 311 -21.36 -9.89 -2.08
N ALA A 312 -21.96 -10.66 -3.00
CA ALA A 312 -22.55 -11.96 -2.68
C ALA A 312 -21.51 -12.96 -2.12
N ILE A 313 -20.30 -12.99 -2.69
CA ILE A 313 -19.19 -13.85 -2.25
C ILE A 313 -18.68 -13.43 -0.87
N ALA A 314 -18.59 -12.12 -0.60
CA ALA A 314 -18.22 -11.59 0.70
C ALA A 314 -19.27 -11.94 1.77
N ASP A 315 -20.56 -11.77 1.47
CA ASP A 315 -21.68 -12.12 2.35
C ASP A 315 -21.71 -13.62 2.67
N ALA A 316 -21.44 -14.45 1.67
CA ALA A 316 -21.30 -15.90 1.82
C ALA A 316 -20.00 -16.32 2.55
N ARG A 317 -19.12 -15.36 2.88
CA ARG A 317 -17.83 -15.58 3.55
C ARG A 317 -16.93 -16.57 2.82
N LEU A 318 -17.03 -16.60 1.50
CA LEU A 318 -16.15 -17.41 0.67
C LEU A 318 -14.74 -16.79 0.63
N ARG A 319 -13.73 -17.61 0.36
CA ARG A 319 -12.34 -17.14 0.29
C ARG A 319 -11.98 -16.45 -1.03
N GLY A 320 -12.84 -16.53 -2.03
CA GLY A 320 -12.62 -16.00 -3.37
C GLY A 320 -13.47 -16.72 -4.41
N TYR A 321 -13.21 -16.42 -5.68
CA TYR A 321 -13.89 -17.01 -6.84
C TYR A 321 -13.35 -18.39 -7.22
N LEU A 322 -12.12 -18.70 -6.81
CA LEU A 322 -11.38 -19.87 -7.25
C LEU A 322 -11.15 -20.85 -6.09
N ALA A 323 -11.17 -22.15 -6.42
CA ALA A 323 -10.65 -23.19 -5.56
C ALA A 323 -9.11 -23.14 -5.52
N LYS A 324 -8.49 -23.87 -4.58
CA LYS A 324 -7.02 -23.96 -4.48
C LYS A 324 -6.35 -24.52 -5.74
N SER A 325 -7.10 -25.25 -6.57
CA SER A 325 -6.66 -25.77 -7.87
C SER A 325 -6.57 -24.69 -8.96
N GLY A 326 -7.10 -23.48 -8.73
CA GLY A 326 -7.21 -22.41 -9.73
C GLY A 326 -8.49 -22.46 -10.56
N THR A 327 -9.30 -23.51 -10.43
CA THR A 327 -10.60 -23.63 -11.11
C THR A 327 -11.69 -22.84 -10.38
N ALA A 328 -12.73 -22.42 -11.09
CA ALA A 328 -13.89 -21.75 -10.46
C ALA A 328 -14.46 -22.57 -9.30
N LEU A 329 -14.71 -21.91 -8.17
CA LEU A 329 -15.33 -22.52 -6.98
C LEU A 329 -16.84 -22.68 -7.25
N PRO A 330 -17.42 -23.90 -7.16
CA PRO A 330 -18.84 -24.12 -7.47
C PRO A 330 -19.78 -23.21 -6.67
N GLU A 331 -19.48 -22.99 -5.38
CA GLU A 331 -20.25 -22.09 -4.52
C GLU A 331 -20.17 -20.63 -4.96
N ALA A 332 -19.02 -20.19 -5.50
CA ALA A 332 -18.88 -18.83 -6.04
C ALA A 332 -19.56 -18.71 -7.41
N ALA A 333 -19.43 -19.72 -8.27
CA ALA A 333 -20.07 -19.75 -9.58
C ALA A 333 -21.60 -19.69 -9.48
N ALA A 334 -22.19 -20.29 -8.44
CA ALA A 334 -23.63 -20.23 -8.17
C ALA A 334 -24.12 -18.83 -7.73
N LEU A 335 -23.22 -17.92 -7.36
CA LEU A 335 -23.53 -16.56 -6.92
C LEU A 335 -23.32 -15.52 -8.02
N LEU A 336 -22.86 -15.92 -9.20
CA LEU A 336 -22.69 -14.99 -10.32
C LEU A 336 -24.05 -14.58 -10.90
N PRO A 337 -24.17 -13.34 -11.40
CA PRO A 337 -25.31 -12.96 -12.23
C PRO A 337 -25.47 -13.92 -13.41
N SER A 338 -26.71 -14.21 -13.78
CA SER A 338 -26.99 -14.92 -15.04
C SER A 338 -26.53 -14.07 -16.22
N ALA A 339 -25.96 -14.68 -17.27
CA ALA A 339 -25.47 -13.97 -18.45
C ALA A 339 -26.52 -13.04 -19.13
N ASP A 340 -27.81 -13.32 -18.95
CA ASP A 340 -28.91 -12.50 -19.49
C ASP A 340 -29.27 -11.28 -18.61
N ALA A 341 -28.71 -11.16 -17.40
CA ALA A 341 -29.07 -10.12 -16.43
C ALA A 341 -28.29 -8.80 -16.62
N GLY A 342 -27.10 -8.83 -17.23
CA GLY A 342 -26.20 -7.68 -17.34
C GLY A 342 -26.57 -6.68 -18.45
N GLY A 343 -27.43 -7.06 -19.40
CA GLY A 343 -27.80 -6.22 -20.55
C GLY A 343 -26.65 -5.88 -21.52
N SER A 344 -25.42 -6.25 -21.19
CA SER A 344 -24.18 -6.10 -21.94
C SER A 344 -23.84 -7.41 -22.68
N VAL A 345 -23.05 -7.32 -23.75
CA VAL A 345 -22.59 -8.51 -24.48
C VAL A 345 -21.34 -9.03 -23.78
N PRO A 346 -21.32 -10.30 -23.30
CA PRO A 346 -20.15 -10.86 -22.65
C PRO A 346 -18.93 -10.81 -23.57
N ALA A 347 -17.78 -10.41 -23.03
CA ALA A 347 -16.51 -10.52 -23.73
C ALA A 347 -16.19 -12.00 -23.97
N ARG A 348 -15.70 -12.34 -25.17
CA ARG A 348 -15.47 -13.73 -25.60
C ARG A 348 -14.00 -14.06 -25.87
N ASP A 349 -13.11 -13.08 -25.76
CA ASP A 349 -11.69 -13.27 -25.98
C ASP A 349 -10.87 -12.46 -24.97
N ALA A 350 -9.70 -13.01 -24.64
CA ALA A 350 -8.78 -12.44 -23.67
C ALA A 350 -8.18 -11.11 -24.12
N GLU A 351 -8.12 -10.85 -25.44
CA GLU A 351 -7.52 -9.64 -25.98
C GLU A 351 -8.41 -8.42 -25.75
N ALA A 352 -9.72 -8.54 -25.97
CA ALA A 352 -10.71 -7.53 -25.69
C ALA A 352 -10.78 -7.20 -24.19
N ILE A 353 -10.75 -8.21 -23.32
CA ILE A 353 -10.73 -8.04 -21.86
C ILE A 353 -9.46 -7.27 -21.44
N ARG A 354 -8.30 -7.69 -21.95
CA ARG A 354 -7.03 -7.03 -21.66
C ARG A 354 -6.98 -5.59 -22.19
N ALA A 355 -7.49 -5.34 -23.39
CA ALA A 355 -7.56 -4.00 -23.97
C ALA A 355 -8.42 -3.06 -23.11
N ARG A 356 -9.60 -3.54 -22.69
CA ARG A 356 -10.50 -2.82 -21.77
C ARG A 356 -9.79 -2.46 -20.45
N ILE A 357 -9.13 -3.43 -19.83
CA ILE A 357 -8.36 -3.20 -18.59
C ILE A 357 -7.25 -2.17 -18.82
N PHE A 358 -6.50 -2.26 -19.92
CA PHE A 358 -5.42 -1.29 -20.20
C PHE A 358 -5.92 0.12 -20.45
N GLU A 359 -7.06 0.28 -21.11
CA GLU A 359 -7.67 1.59 -21.33
C GLU A 359 -8.13 2.21 -20.00
N ALA A 360 -8.79 1.43 -19.14
CA ALA A 360 -9.18 1.86 -17.81
C ALA A 360 -7.98 2.23 -16.91
N LEU A 361 -6.89 1.46 -16.99
CA LEU A 361 -5.65 1.75 -16.26
C LEU A 361 -4.94 2.98 -16.82
N ALA A 362 -4.94 3.18 -18.15
CA ALA A 362 -4.39 4.38 -18.77
C ALA A 362 -5.18 5.63 -18.39
N GLU A 363 -6.51 5.55 -18.38
CA GLU A 363 -7.38 6.60 -17.86
C GLU A 363 -6.97 6.97 -16.43
N GLU A 364 -6.94 5.99 -15.52
CA GLU A 364 -6.67 6.24 -14.10
C GLU A 364 -5.26 6.79 -13.85
N VAL A 365 -4.23 6.25 -14.52
CA VAL A 365 -2.86 6.78 -14.44
C VAL A 365 -2.80 8.22 -14.92
N GLY A 366 -3.42 8.55 -16.06
CA GLY A 366 -3.39 9.92 -16.57
C GLY A 366 -4.14 10.91 -15.68
N LEU A 367 -5.25 10.48 -15.05
CA LEU A 367 -5.95 11.28 -14.03
C LEU A 367 -5.05 11.54 -12.83
N MET A 368 -4.40 10.50 -12.30
CA MET A 368 -3.46 10.64 -11.18
C MET A 368 -2.31 11.60 -11.48
N LEU A 369 -1.76 11.56 -12.71
CA LEU A 369 -0.71 12.49 -13.13
C LEU A 369 -1.25 13.92 -13.29
N ALA A 370 -2.47 14.09 -13.80
CA ALA A 370 -3.12 15.41 -13.92
C ALA A 370 -3.44 16.02 -12.55
N GLU A 371 -3.87 15.18 -11.60
CA GLU A 371 -4.14 15.52 -10.20
C GLU A 371 -2.85 15.72 -9.37
N LYS A 372 -1.68 15.39 -9.93
CA LYS A 372 -0.38 15.40 -9.23
C LYS A 372 -0.39 14.54 -7.97
N VAL A 373 -0.98 13.35 -8.08
CA VAL A 373 -0.92 12.32 -7.03
C VAL A 373 0.53 11.92 -6.74
N VAL A 374 1.36 11.92 -7.79
CA VAL A 374 2.80 11.72 -7.71
C VAL A 374 3.52 12.69 -8.64
N ALA A 375 4.85 12.80 -8.50
CA ALA A 375 5.68 13.72 -9.29
C ALA A 375 5.67 13.42 -10.80
N GLY A 376 5.60 12.15 -11.19
CA GLY A 376 5.52 11.73 -12.58
C GLY A 376 5.27 10.23 -12.78
N PRO A 377 5.36 9.75 -14.03
CA PRO A 377 5.13 8.34 -14.37
C PRO A 377 6.10 7.36 -13.66
N ALA A 378 7.33 7.81 -13.40
CA ALA A 378 8.35 7.01 -12.72
C ALA A 378 7.92 6.55 -11.33
N GLU A 379 7.25 7.42 -10.55
CA GLU A 379 6.74 7.07 -9.24
C GLU A 379 5.59 6.05 -9.32
N VAL A 380 4.70 6.16 -10.33
CA VAL A 380 3.67 5.15 -10.59
C VAL A 380 4.32 3.80 -10.87
N ASP A 381 5.32 3.77 -11.74
CA ASP A 381 6.01 2.53 -12.09
C ASP A 381 6.75 1.93 -10.90
N LEU A 382 7.44 2.75 -10.11
CA LEU A 382 8.14 2.31 -8.91
C LEU A 382 7.15 1.70 -7.89
N CYS A 383 5.99 2.34 -7.70
CA CYS A 383 4.91 1.79 -6.88
C CYS A 383 4.43 0.42 -7.40
N MET A 384 4.21 0.27 -8.70
CA MET A 384 3.74 -1.01 -9.25
C MET A 384 4.81 -2.11 -9.24
N LEU A 385 6.07 -1.76 -9.52
CA LEU A 385 7.20 -2.69 -9.47
C LEU A 385 7.44 -3.22 -8.04
N LEU A 386 7.31 -2.36 -7.02
CA LEU A 386 7.68 -2.69 -5.65
C LEU A 386 6.50 -3.10 -4.76
N GLY A 387 5.32 -2.54 -4.99
CA GLY A 387 4.11 -2.80 -4.22
C GLY A 387 3.27 -3.93 -4.78
N ALA A 388 3.13 -3.99 -6.11
CA ALA A 388 2.36 -5.02 -6.81
C ALA A 388 3.25 -6.10 -7.48
N ASN A 389 4.57 -6.01 -7.31
CA ASN A 389 5.56 -6.91 -7.90
C ASN A 389 5.39 -7.06 -9.43
N PHE A 390 5.15 -5.93 -10.12
CA PHE A 390 5.03 -5.91 -11.57
C PHE A 390 6.31 -6.44 -12.24
N PRO A 391 6.20 -7.22 -13.33
CA PRO A 391 7.37 -7.78 -13.98
C PRO A 391 8.29 -6.71 -14.57
N GLN A 392 9.55 -6.69 -14.14
CA GLN A 392 10.55 -5.71 -14.58
C GLN A 392 10.72 -5.65 -16.10
N ARG A 393 10.50 -6.77 -16.81
CA ARG A 393 10.58 -6.80 -18.29
C ARG A 393 9.59 -5.84 -18.96
N LEU A 394 8.50 -5.49 -18.28
CA LEU A 394 7.48 -4.56 -18.74
C LEU A 394 7.81 -3.10 -18.39
N GLY A 395 8.88 -2.84 -17.63
CA GLY A 395 9.30 -1.50 -17.22
C GLY A 395 8.50 -0.88 -16.06
N GLY A 396 7.27 -1.34 -15.86
CA GLY A 396 6.31 -0.73 -14.95
C GLY A 396 4.93 -0.82 -15.57
N LEU A 397 3.97 -0.05 -15.05
CA LEU A 397 2.64 0.03 -15.64
C LEU A 397 2.64 1.01 -16.82
N THR A 398 3.24 2.18 -16.68
CA THR A 398 3.14 3.22 -17.69
C THR A 398 3.89 2.89 -19.00
N PRO A 399 5.06 2.21 -19.00
CA PRO A 399 5.67 1.72 -20.23
C PRO A 399 4.85 0.61 -20.91
N LEU A 400 4.15 -0.24 -20.14
CA LEU A 400 3.23 -1.25 -20.67
C LEU A 400 2.04 -0.58 -21.38
N LEU A 401 1.50 0.47 -20.79
CA LEU A 401 0.38 1.23 -21.37
C LEU A 401 0.79 1.96 -22.66
N ASP A 402 2.02 2.49 -22.72
CA ASP A 402 2.60 3.06 -23.94
C ASP A 402 2.83 2.02 -25.05
N GLN A 403 3.37 0.85 -24.69
CA GLN A 403 3.58 -0.29 -25.61
C GLN A 403 2.25 -0.82 -26.19
N SER A 404 1.22 -0.93 -25.36
CA SER A 404 -0.11 -1.39 -25.82
C SER A 404 -0.87 -0.33 -26.63
N GLY A 405 -0.37 0.91 -26.67
CA GLY A 405 -1.03 2.06 -27.27
C GLY A 405 -2.25 2.56 -26.50
N ALA A 406 -2.54 2.03 -25.30
CA ALA A 406 -3.67 2.44 -24.48
C ALA A 406 -3.54 3.90 -24.03
N SER A 407 -2.34 4.35 -23.64
CA SER A 407 -2.08 5.74 -23.29
C SER A 407 -2.43 6.69 -24.45
N ARG A 408 -2.02 6.37 -25.68
CA ARG A 408 -2.37 7.17 -26.87
C ARG A 408 -3.86 7.18 -27.18
N ARG A 409 -4.53 6.03 -27.06
CA ARG A 409 -5.99 5.95 -27.32
C ARG A 409 -6.79 6.79 -26.34
N VAL A 410 -6.41 6.79 -25.06
CA VAL A 410 -7.16 7.48 -24.00
C VAL A 410 -6.74 8.94 -23.83
N TRP A 411 -5.44 9.24 -23.87
CA TRP A 411 -4.90 10.58 -23.55
C TRP A 411 -4.31 11.32 -24.76
N GLY A 412 -4.29 10.70 -25.94
CA GLY A 412 -3.71 11.29 -27.15
C GLY A 412 -2.17 11.40 -27.13
N ARG A 413 -1.49 10.84 -26.12
CA ARG A 413 -0.03 10.87 -25.97
C ARG A 413 0.47 9.70 -25.12
N ASP A 414 1.75 9.39 -25.28
CA ASP A 414 2.47 8.47 -24.39
C ASP A 414 2.79 9.13 -23.05
N PHE A 415 2.89 8.32 -22.00
CA PHE A 415 3.42 8.77 -20.70
C PHE A 415 4.93 9.01 -20.76
N HIS A 416 5.65 8.26 -21.61
CA HIS A 416 7.09 8.38 -21.85
C HIS A 416 7.39 8.80 -23.31
N PRO A 417 7.18 10.07 -23.68
CA PRO A 417 7.39 10.53 -25.05
C PRO A 417 8.86 10.41 -25.47
N GLY A 418 9.10 9.86 -26.67
CA GLY A 418 10.46 9.70 -27.22
C GLY A 418 11.27 8.55 -26.61
N SER A 419 10.65 7.72 -25.76
CA SER A 419 11.29 6.55 -25.15
C SER A 419 11.57 5.41 -26.12
N GLY A 420 10.78 5.31 -27.18
CA GLY A 420 10.79 4.16 -28.09
C GLY A 420 10.21 2.88 -27.48
N PHE A 421 9.43 2.99 -26.40
CA PHE A 421 8.67 1.84 -25.89
C PHE A 421 7.54 1.43 -26.85
N ALA A 422 6.93 2.40 -27.53
CA ALA A 422 5.83 2.23 -28.47
C ALA A 422 6.22 1.52 -29.78
#